data_AF-A0A7S3X4R5-F1
#
_entry.id   AF-A0A7S3X4R5-F1
#
_cell.length_a   1.000
_cell.length_b   1.000
_cell.length_c   1.000
_cell.angle_alpha   90.00
_cell.angle_beta   90.00
_cell.angle_gamma   90.00
#
_symmetry.space_group_name_H-M   'P 1'
#
loop_
_entity.id
_entity.type
_entity.pdbx_description
1 polymer ?
#
loop_
_entity_poly.entity_id
_entity_poly.type
_entity_poly.pdbx_seq_one_letter_code
_entity_poly.pdbx_strand_id
1 'polypeptide(L)'
;MAAARQEAEALRLELASAVAEAEALRIDLSKRSAELARVSASAEELRAAKQAAEPSVSTPTRPPQVNLSALTLTPHLPTATETLSSLQVHVAACVKKEEGGTWWWVFQVRVTTAGLSYLLVRRFSQFVRMHERLRALPLPQGRLPPLPPKRRYATQTERFAEDRRAALDVYLKAVVADRDLCQTLALQGFLELGALLGRTASLLTPGTDVLINTGFSESHTRQ
;
A
#
# COMPACT_ATOMS: atom_id res chain seq x y z
N MET A 1 36.91 -29.27 35.94
CA MET A 1 36.09 -28.51 36.92
C MET A 1 35.80 -27.08 36.45
N ALA A 2 36.77 -26.29 35.99
CA ALA A 2 36.53 -24.90 35.55
C ALA A 2 35.71 -24.79 34.24
N ALA A 3 36.02 -25.61 33.23
CA ALA A 3 35.30 -25.59 31.94
C ALA A 3 33.80 -25.91 32.07
N ALA A 4 33.45 -26.93 32.86
CA ALA A 4 32.05 -27.30 33.11
C ALA A 4 31.26 -26.20 33.84
N ARG A 5 31.93 -25.36 34.66
CA ARG A 5 31.29 -24.20 35.30
C ARG A 5 31.03 -23.07 34.30
N GLN A 6 31.97 -22.82 33.39
CA GLN A 6 31.81 -21.82 32.34
C GLN A 6 30.69 -22.21 31.36
N GLU A 7 30.60 -23.48 30.98
CA GLU A 7 29.54 -23.98 30.11
C GLU A 7 28.15 -23.88 30.78
N ALA A 8 28.04 -24.23 32.06
CA ALA A 8 26.79 -24.07 32.82
C ALA A 8 26.36 -22.61 33.01
N GLU A 9 27.32 -21.68 33.09
CA GLU A 9 27.05 -20.24 33.17
C GLU A 9 26.59 -19.67 31.82
N ALA A 10 27.21 -20.10 30.72
CA ALA A 10 26.81 -19.73 29.36
C ALA A 10 25.36 -20.18 29.06
N LEU A 11 25.02 -21.43 29.38
CA LEU A 11 23.66 -21.95 29.19
C LEU A 11 22.61 -21.23 30.07
N ARG A 12 22.99 -20.79 31.28
CA ARG A 12 22.11 -19.98 32.13
C ARG A 12 21.82 -18.61 31.53
N LEU A 13 22.83 -17.96 30.95
CA LEU A 13 22.66 -16.66 30.28
C LEU A 13 21.80 -16.79 29.02
N GLU A 14 22.00 -17.85 28.24
CA GLU A 14 21.20 -18.13 27.04
C GLU A 14 19.73 -18.40 27.40
N LEU A 15 19.49 -19.21 28.45
CA LEU A 15 18.13 -19.46 28.94
C LEU A 15 17.46 -18.19 29.46
N ALA A 16 18.19 -17.33 30.19
CA ALA A 16 17.66 -16.06 30.67
C ALA A 16 17.28 -15.11 29.51
N SER A 17 18.10 -15.07 28.45
CA SER A 17 17.78 -14.31 27.22
C SER A 17 16.53 -14.85 26.53
N ALA A 18 16.43 -16.17 26.37
CA ALA A 18 15.27 -16.81 25.75
C ALA A 18 13.96 -16.58 26.53
N VAL A 19 14.02 -16.58 27.87
CA VAL A 19 12.86 -16.27 28.72
C VAL A 19 12.42 -14.81 28.56
N ALA A 20 13.37 -13.87 28.52
CA ALA A 20 13.07 -12.46 28.29
C ALA A 20 12.44 -12.22 26.91
N GLU A 21 12.95 -12.89 25.87
CA GLU A 21 12.37 -12.84 24.51
C GLU A 21 10.94 -13.42 24.49
N ALA A 22 10.70 -14.52 25.18
CA ALA A 22 9.37 -15.12 25.27
C ALA A 22 8.35 -14.23 26.01
N GLU A 23 8.77 -13.55 27.06
CA GLU A 23 7.92 -12.57 27.78
C GLU A 23 7.60 -11.35 26.91
N ALA A 24 8.59 -10.82 26.17
CA ALA A 24 8.37 -9.73 25.23
C ALA A 24 7.35 -10.11 24.15
N LEU A 25 7.44 -11.33 23.61
CA LEU A 25 6.49 -11.85 22.63
C LEU A 25 5.08 -12.04 23.22
N ARG A 26 4.96 -12.51 24.47
CA ARG A 26 3.65 -12.60 25.16
C ARG A 26 3.00 -11.23 25.33
N ILE A 27 3.78 -10.22 25.69
CA ILE A 27 3.30 -8.83 25.82
C ILE A 27 2.84 -8.30 24.46
N ASP A 28 3.60 -8.54 23.39
CA ASP A 28 3.22 -8.11 22.03
C ASP A 28 1.94 -8.81 21.55
N LEU A 29 1.81 -10.11 21.81
CA LEU A 29 0.62 -10.89 21.44
C LEU A 29 -0.63 -10.41 22.19
N SER A 30 -0.50 -10.07 23.47
CA SER A 30 -1.59 -9.48 24.26
C SER A 30 -2.03 -8.11 23.73
N LYS A 31 -1.08 -7.27 23.31
CA LYS A 31 -1.39 -5.98 22.68
C LYS A 31 -2.14 -6.16 21.35
N ARG A 32 -1.67 -7.06 20.49
CA ARG A 32 -2.34 -7.38 19.22
C ARG A 32 -3.72 -7.97 19.40
N SER A 33 -3.93 -8.82 20.42
CA SER A 33 -5.28 -9.35 20.71
C SER A 33 -6.25 -8.27 21.16
N ALA A 34 -5.79 -7.30 21.96
CA ALA A 34 -6.61 -6.17 22.38
C ALA A 34 -6.95 -5.23 21.21
N GLU A 35 -6.01 -5.03 20.28
CA GLU A 35 -6.23 -4.24 19.06
C GLU A 35 -7.22 -4.92 18.12
N LEU A 36 -7.10 -6.25 17.92
CA LEU A 36 -8.07 -7.04 17.15
C LEU A 36 -9.48 -6.94 17.72
N ALA A 37 -9.64 -6.99 19.04
CA ALA A 37 -10.94 -6.82 19.69
C ALA A 37 -11.56 -5.43 19.47
N ARG A 38 -10.73 -4.37 19.38
CA ARG A 38 -11.21 -3.01 19.06
C ARG A 38 -11.64 -2.90 17.60
N VAL A 39 -10.87 -3.47 16.67
CA VAL A 39 -11.19 -3.46 15.25
C VAL A 39 -12.47 -4.26 14.98
N SER A 40 -12.64 -5.41 15.62
CA SER A 40 -13.86 -6.22 15.46
C SER A 40 -15.11 -5.50 15.99
N ALA A 41 -15.01 -4.83 17.15
CA ALA A 41 -16.12 -4.04 17.68
C ALA A 41 -16.53 -2.89 16.74
N SER A 42 -15.54 -2.16 16.19
CA SER A 42 -15.81 -1.08 15.23
C SER A 42 -16.43 -1.59 13.92
N ALA A 43 -16.04 -2.78 13.46
CA ALA A 43 -16.62 -3.41 12.28
C ALA A 43 -18.09 -3.83 12.49
N GLU A 44 -18.45 -4.30 13.68
CA GLU A 44 -19.84 -4.63 14.04
C GLU A 44 -20.73 -3.37 14.09
N GLU A 45 -20.24 -2.27 14.65
CA GLU A 45 -20.95 -0.98 14.66
C GLU A 45 -21.24 -0.45 13.24
N LEU A 46 -20.24 -0.52 12.35
CA LEU A 46 -20.39 -0.15 10.94
C LEU A 46 -21.41 -1.05 10.20
N ARG A 47 -21.45 -2.34 10.54
CA ARG A 47 -22.41 -3.29 9.94
C ARG A 47 -23.84 -3.02 10.41
N ALA A 48 -24.03 -2.70 11.70
CA ALA A 48 -25.32 -2.31 12.26
C ALA A 48 -25.84 -1.01 11.65
N ALA A 49 -24.97 0.01 11.49
CA ALA A 49 -25.34 1.28 10.88
C ALA A 49 -25.76 1.15 9.40
N LYS A 50 -25.15 0.23 8.66
CA LYS A 50 -25.46 -0.01 7.24
C LYS A 50 -26.80 -0.73 7.03
N GLN A 51 -27.26 -1.53 8.00
CA GLN A 51 -28.55 -2.24 7.91
C GLN A 51 -29.76 -1.37 8.31
N ALA A 52 -29.56 -0.24 8.96
CA ALA A 52 -30.64 0.68 9.35
C ALA A 52 -31.01 1.72 8.27
N ALA A 53 -30.29 1.77 7.14
CA ALA A 53 -30.45 2.76 6.09
C ALA A 53 -31.06 2.18 4.80
N GLU A 54 -32.27 1.62 4.89
CA GLU A 54 -33.15 1.38 3.74
C GLU A 54 -34.48 2.11 3.95
N PRO A 55 -34.77 3.22 3.24
CA PRO A 55 -36.12 3.73 3.09
C PRO A 55 -36.78 3.18 1.83
N SER A 56 -37.99 2.69 2.05
CA SER A 56 -38.94 2.10 1.11
C SER A 56 -39.15 2.89 -0.19
N VAL A 57 -39.15 2.15 -1.29
CA VAL A 57 -39.58 2.56 -2.64
C VAL A 57 -41.04 3.05 -2.62
N SER A 58 -41.31 4.21 -3.21
CA SER A 58 -42.66 4.63 -3.62
C SER A 58 -42.62 5.45 -4.92
N THR A 59 -43.18 4.82 -5.96
CA THR A 59 -43.91 5.30 -7.18
C THR A 59 -43.44 6.52 -8.02
N PRO A 60 -43.60 6.46 -9.37
CA PRO A 60 -43.13 7.48 -10.29
C PRO A 60 -44.19 8.57 -10.51
N THR A 61 -43.81 9.84 -10.39
CA THR A 61 -44.60 10.97 -10.91
C THR A 61 -43.72 11.84 -11.80
N ARG A 62 -44.19 12.02 -13.03
CA ARG A 62 -43.57 12.69 -14.19
C ARG A 62 -43.08 14.12 -13.86
N PRO A 63 -41.81 14.48 -14.13
CA PRO A 63 -41.39 15.88 -14.16
C PRO A 63 -41.60 16.51 -15.55
N PRO A 64 -41.82 17.84 -15.61
CA PRO A 64 -41.96 18.58 -16.86
C PRO A 64 -40.62 18.66 -17.62
N GLN A 65 -40.70 18.64 -18.95
CA GLN A 65 -39.52 18.72 -19.82
C GLN A 65 -38.78 20.05 -19.61
N VAL A 66 -37.53 19.94 -19.15
CA VAL A 66 -36.58 21.04 -19.13
C VAL A 66 -35.71 20.92 -20.39
N ASN A 67 -35.63 22.02 -21.13
CA ASN A 67 -35.00 22.12 -22.43
C ASN A 67 -33.47 21.99 -22.30
N LEU A 68 -32.90 20.89 -22.83
CA LEU A 68 -31.49 20.48 -22.73
C LEU A 68 -30.61 21.10 -23.84
N SER A 69 -30.64 22.42 -24.00
CA SER A 69 -29.90 23.10 -25.09
C SER A 69 -28.71 23.95 -24.62
N ALA A 70 -28.32 23.91 -23.34
CA ALA A 70 -27.18 24.65 -22.83
C ALA A 70 -26.34 23.79 -21.90
N LEU A 71 -25.01 23.85 -22.06
CA LEU A 71 -23.94 23.10 -21.37
C LEU A 71 -23.40 21.86 -22.11
N THR A 72 -22.98 22.02 -23.37
CA THR A 72 -21.90 21.19 -23.93
C THR A 72 -20.55 21.69 -23.41
N LEU A 73 -20.29 21.49 -22.12
CA LEU A 73 -18.93 21.26 -21.64
C LEU A 73 -18.80 19.75 -21.57
N THR A 74 -18.29 19.15 -22.65
CA THR A 74 -17.88 17.75 -22.62
C THR A 74 -16.85 17.59 -21.51
N PRO A 75 -17.08 16.75 -20.47
CA PRO A 75 -15.98 16.26 -19.67
C PRO A 75 -15.16 15.37 -20.60
N HIS A 76 -14.16 15.94 -21.27
CA HIS A 76 -13.22 15.14 -22.04
C HIS A 76 -12.44 14.31 -21.02
N LEU A 77 -12.79 13.03 -20.92
CA LEU A 77 -11.95 12.08 -20.22
C LEU A 77 -10.65 12.01 -21.03
N PRO A 78 -9.49 12.27 -20.42
CA PRO A 78 -8.25 12.37 -21.18
C PRO A 78 -7.92 11.01 -21.80
N THR A 79 -7.48 11.04 -23.06
CA THR A 79 -7.12 9.81 -23.76
C THR A 79 -5.90 9.17 -23.10
N ALA A 80 -5.74 7.84 -23.20
CA ALA A 80 -4.58 7.15 -22.62
C ALA A 80 -3.23 7.73 -23.09
N THR A 81 -3.17 8.22 -24.33
CA THR A 81 -1.99 8.90 -24.88
C THR A 81 -1.76 10.28 -24.26
N GLU A 82 -2.82 11.06 -24.03
CA GLU A 82 -2.73 12.37 -23.38
C GLU A 82 -2.28 12.25 -21.93
N THR A 83 -2.82 11.26 -21.21
CA THR A 83 -2.44 11.02 -19.81
C THR A 83 -0.96 10.65 -19.69
N LEU A 84 -0.47 9.69 -20.48
CA LEU A 84 0.94 9.30 -20.41
C LEU A 84 1.89 10.38 -20.95
N SER A 85 1.49 11.16 -21.95
CA SER A 85 2.34 12.20 -22.55
C SER A 85 2.49 13.46 -21.68
N SER A 86 1.50 13.77 -20.85
CA SER A 86 1.51 14.91 -19.93
C SER A 86 1.81 14.53 -18.47
N LEU A 87 2.22 13.28 -18.24
CA LEU A 87 2.48 12.75 -16.90
C LEU A 87 3.69 13.44 -16.26
N GLN A 88 3.42 14.10 -15.14
CA GLN A 88 4.42 14.70 -14.27
C GLN A 88 4.26 14.14 -12.86
N VAL A 89 5.40 13.93 -12.19
CA VAL A 89 5.45 13.37 -10.85
C VAL A 89 6.39 14.19 -9.98
N HIS A 90 5.99 14.36 -8.72
CA HIS A 90 6.80 15.02 -7.72
C HIS A 90 6.59 14.38 -6.35
N VAL A 91 7.66 13.97 -5.68
CA VAL A 91 7.57 13.52 -4.28
C VAL A 91 7.57 14.76 -3.39
N ALA A 92 6.38 15.26 -3.05
CA ALA A 92 6.16 16.57 -2.47
C ALA A 92 6.56 16.69 -0.99
N ALA A 93 6.40 15.62 -0.20
CA ALA A 93 6.67 15.67 1.25
C ALA A 93 7.03 14.29 1.81
N CYS A 94 7.72 14.27 2.94
CA CYS A 94 7.80 13.11 3.83
C CYS A 94 7.04 13.40 5.13
N VAL A 95 6.23 12.43 5.58
CA VAL A 95 5.41 12.55 6.77
C VAL A 95 5.67 11.35 7.68
N LYS A 96 5.79 11.60 8.97
CA LYS A 96 5.86 10.53 9.98
C LYS A 96 4.44 10.04 10.26
N LYS A 97 4.17 8.77 9.96
CA LYS A 97 2.91 8.11 10.34
C LYS A 97 3.18 7.25 11.57
N GLU A 98 2.23 7.20 12.49
CA GLU A 98 2.25 6.34 13.67
C GLU A 98 0.95 5.55 13.77
N GLU A 99 1.05 4.26 14.06
CA GLU A 99 -0.07 3.33 14.19
C GLU A 99 0.34 2.22 15.17
N GLY A 100 -0.48 1.96 16.19
CA GLY A 100 -0.19 0.92 17.18
C GLY A 100 1.15 1.09 17.94
N GLY A 101 1.64 2.32 18.10
CA GLY A 101 2.94 2.62 18.74
C GLY A 101 4.17 2.33 17.86
N THR A 102 3.97 1.92 16.61
CA THR A 102 5.02 1.84 15.60
C THR A 102 4.89 3.03 14.66
N TRP A 103 6.01 3.65 14.31
CA TRP A 103 6.03 4.76 13.37
C TRP A 103 6.89 4.47 12.15
N TRP A 104 6.56 5.10 11.03
CA TRP A 104 7.33 5.00 9.79
C TRP A 104 7.19 6.25 8.93
N TRP A 105 8.16 6.45 8.04
CA TRP A 105 8.12 7.50 7.04
C TRP A 105 7.28 7.08 5.83
N VAL A 106 6.32 7.93 5.48
CA VAL A 106 5.59 7.88 4.22
C VAL A 106 5.93 9.09 3.35
N PHE A 107 5.86 8.91 2.05
CA PHE A 107 6.18 9.92 1.05
C PHE A 107 4.91 10.27 0.28
N GLN A 108 4.60 11.56 0.20
CA GLN A 108 3.50 12.06 -0.59
C GLN A 108 3.97 12.28 -2.04
N VAL A 109 3.39 11.56 -2.98
CA VAL A 109 3.69 11.64 -4.41
C VAL A 109 2.56 12.39 -5.09
N ARG A 110 2.83 13.60 -5.56
CA ARG A 110 1.95 14.36 -6.43
C ARG A 110 2.09 13.83 -7.84
N VAL A 111 0.96 13.49 -8.45
CA VAL A 111 0.86 13.11 -9.85
C VAL A 111 0.00 14.15 -10.55
N THR A 112 0.49 14.67 -11.67
CA THR A 112 -0.22 15.64 -12.50
C THR A 112 -0.23 15.12 -13.93
N THR A 113 -1.40 15.02 -14.54
CA THR A 113 -1.58 14.44 -15.87
C THR A 113 -2.89 14.91 -16.48
N ALA A 114 -2.86 15.35 -17.73
CA ALA A 114 -4.03 15.74 -18.51
C ALA A 114 -5.03 16.65 -17.75
N GLY A 115 -4.49 17.69 -17.11
CA GLY A 115 -5.27 18.65 -16.31
C GLY A 115 -5.70 18.16 -14.92
N LEU A 116 -5.46 16.91 -14.57
CA LEU A 116 -5.77 16.33 -13.26
C LEU A 116 -4.53 16.36 -12.37
N SER A 117 -4.73 16.57 -11.06
CA SER A 117 -3.68 16.44 -10.05
C SER A 117 -4.21 15.71 -8.82
N TYR A 118 -3.45 14.73 -8.34
CA TYR A 118 -3.79 13.97 -7.12
C TYR A 118 -2.53 13.64 -6.30
N LEU A 119 -2.74 13.27 -5.04
CA LEU A 119 -1.67 12.93 -4.10
C LEU A 119 -1.80 11.46 -3.68
N LEU A 120 -0.69 10.74 -3.78
CA LEU A 120 -0.56 9.36 -3.33
C LEU A 120 0.32 9.30 -2.10
N VAL A 121 0.02 8.39 -1.18
CA VAL A 121 0.89 8.10 -0.04
C VAL A 121 1.59 6.77 -0.28
N ARG A 122 2.93 6.77 -0.23
CA ARG A 122 3.75 5.58 -0.46
C ARG A 122 4.88 5.46 0.56
N ARG A 123 5.12 4.26 1.09
CA ARG A 123 6.32 3.94 1.90
C ARG A 123 7.48 3.54 1.00
N PHE A 124 8.71 3.73 1.48
CA PHE A 124 9.92 3.40 0.71
C PHE A 124 9.92 1.96 0.16
N SER A 125 9.42 0.97 0.92
CA SER A 125 9.41 -0.40 0.40
C SER A 125 8.45 -0.62 -0.78
N GLN A 126 7.43 0.23 -0.96
CA GLN A 126 6.59 0.17 -2.17
C GLN A 126 7.36 0.64 -3.40
N PHE A 127 8.24 1.65 -3.27
CA PHE A 127 9.17 2.03 -4.34
C PHE A 127 10.15 0.90 -4.66
N VAL A 128 10.67 0.21 -3.64
CA VAL A 128 11.54 -0.97 -3.83
C VAL A 128 10.82 -2.05 -4.62
N ARG A 129 9.60 -2.42 -4.22
CA ARG A 129 8.81 -3.45 -4.93
C ARG A 129 8.51 -3.05 -6.37
N MET A 130 8.20 -1.77 -6.62
CA MET A 130 8.03 -1.25 -7.98
C MET A 130 9.33 -1.37 -8.77
N HIS A 131 10.46 -0.95 -8.20
CA HIS A 131 11.77 -1.02 -8.85
C HIS A 131 12.18 -2.45 -9.20
N GLU A 132 11.98 -3.40 -8.28
CA GLU A 132 12.26 -4.82 -8.52
C GLU A 132 11.41 -5.37 -9.68
N ARG A 133 10.13 -4.98 -9.77
CA ARG A 133 9.26 -5.35 -10.89
C ARG A 133 9.73 -4.75 -12.21
N LEU A 134 10.16 -3.49 -12.21
CA LEU A 134 10.72 -2.85 -13.42
C LEU A 134 12.04 -3.51 -13.84
N ARG A 135 12.90 -3.85 -12.87
CA ARG A 135 14.19 -4.50 -13.11
C ARG A 135 14.05 -5.92 -13.68
N ALA A 136 12.96 -6.61 -13.36
CA ALA A 136 12.66 -7.94 -13.88
C ALA A 136 12.20 -7.94 -15.34
N LEU A 137 11.90 -6.77 -15.93
CA LEU A 137 11.52 -6.66 -17.34
C LEU A 137 12.75 -6.84 -18.24
N PRO A 138 12.57 -7.34 -19.49
CA PRO A 138 13.64 -7.48 -20.46
C PRO A 138 14.06 -6.11 -21.02
N LEU A 139 14.69 -5.29 -20.18
CA LEU A 139 15.18 -3.96 -20.51
C LEU A 139 16.70 -4.00 -20.74
N PRO A 140 17.22 -3.18 -21.67
CA PRO A 140 18.66 -2.97 -21.79
C PRO A 140 19.28 -2.58 -20.45
N GLN A 141 20.46 -3.14 -20.15
CA GLN A 141 21.19 -2.81 -18.92
C GLN A 141 21.47 -1.31 -18.86
N GLY A 142 21.27 -0.71 -17.68
CA GLY A 142 21.50 0.72 -17.44
C GLY A 142 20.33 1.65 -17.77
N ARG A 143 19.23 1.13 -18.36
CA ARG A 143 18.04 1.95 -18.68
C ARG A 143 17.20 2.33 -17.46
N LEU A 144 17.13 1.44 -16.47
CA LEU A 144 16.42 1.71 -15.22
C LEU A 144 17.32 2.53 -14.28
N PRO A 145 16.95 3.77 -13.89
CA PRO A 145 17.72 4.55 -12.94
C PRO A 145 17.92 3.80 -11.62
N PRO A 146 19.06 3.99 -10.93
CA PRO A 146 19.31 3.32 -9.67
C PRO A 146 18.36 3.83 -8.59
N LEU A 147 17.79 2.91 -7.81
CA LEU A 147 16.98 3.27 -6.64
C LEU A 147 17.88 3.80 -5.52
N PRO A 148 17.45 4.83 -4.76
CA PRO A 148 18.19 5.29 -3.59
C PRO A 148 18.47 4.12 -2.63
N PRO A 149 19.70 3.99 -2.10
CA PRO A 149 20.09 2.81 -1.34
C PRO A 149 19.29 2.68 -0.04
N LYS A 150 19.02 1.43 0.34
CA LYS A 150 18.62 1.07 1.70
C LYS A 150 19.80 1.34 2.64
N ARG A 151 19.97 2.58 3.11
CA ARG A 151 20.90 2.84 4.23
C ARG A 151 20.44 2.01 5.43
N ARG A 152 21.39 1.33 6.09
CA ARG A 152 21.12 0.64 7.36
C ARG A 152 20.62 1.70 8.35
N TYR A 153 19.53 1.39 9.03
CA TYR A 153 18.64 2.30 9.77
C TYR A 153 19.26 2.91 11.04
N ALA A 154 20.54 3.28 11.04
CA ALA A 154 21.22 3.81 12.22
C ALA A 154 20.60 5.13 12.72
N THR A 155 19.91 5.89 11.86
CA THR A 155 19.19 7.09 12.29
C THR A 155 18.04 7.41 11.33
N GLN A 156 16.80 7.09 11.73
CA GLN A 156 15.58 7.47 10.99
C GLN A 156 15.17 8.92 11.31
N THR A 157 16.10 9.87 11.21
CA THR A 157 15.81 11.29 11.46
C THR A 157 14.92 11.88 10.36
N GLU A 158 14.34 13.05 10.63
CA GLU A 158 13.62 13.82 9.62
C GLU A 158 14.54 14.23 8.46
N ARG A 159 15.78 14.64 8.72
CA ARG A 159 16.78 14.92 7.68
C ARG A 159 17.00 13.71 6.76
N PHE A 160 17.09 12.51 7.33
CA PHE A 160 17.19 11.28 6.55
C PHE A 160 15.96 11.05 5.66
N ALA A 161 14.76 11.34 6.17
CA ALA A 161 13.53 11.22 5.41
C ALA A 161 13.50 12.23 4.26
N GLU A 162 13.95 13.46 4.48
CA GLU A 162 13.99 14.51 3.45
C GLU A 162 15.05 14.23 2.37
N ASP A 163 16.25 13.80 2.76
CA ASP A 163 17.29 13.34 1.81
C ASP A 163 16.74 12.21 0.92
N ARG A 164 16.01 11.27 1.53
CA ARG A 164 15.36 10.18 0.80
C ARG A 164 14.23 10.68 -0.08
N ARG A 165 13.40 11.62 0.37
CA ARG A 165 12.33 12.23 -0.42
C ARG A 165 12.91 12.88 -1.69
N ALA A 166 13.96 13.68 -1.55
CA ALA A 166 14.65 14.31 -2.66
C ALA A 166 15.22 13.28 -3.65
N ALA A 167 15.87 12.22 -3.15
CA ALA A 167 16.40 11.17 -4.01
C ALA A 167 15.29 10.37 -4.73
N LEU A 168 14.17 10.09 -4.05
CA LEU A 168 13.00 9.45 -4.65
C LEU A 168 12.32 10.33 -5.70
N ASP A 169 12.32 11.65 -5.51
CA ASP A 169 11.79 12.61 -6.49
C ASP A 169 12.57 12.55 -7.81
N VAL A 170 13.90 12.63 -7.73
CA VAL A 170 14.78 12.50 -8.90
C VAL A 170 14.61 11.15 -9.57
N TYR A 171 14.61 10.06 -8.79
CA TYR A 171 14.39 8.71 -9.30
C TYR A 171 13.05 8.58 -10.05
N LEU A 172 11.95 9.02 -9.45
CA LEU A 172 10.62 8.85 -10.02
C LEU A 172 10.43 9.69 -11.29
N LYS A 173 10.97 10.92 -11.32
CA LYS A 173 11.01 11.76 -12.52
C LYS A 173 11.78 11.09 -13.65
N ALA A 174 12.93 10.49 -13.35
CA ALA A 174 13.72 9.76 -14.36
C ALA A 174 12.99 8.52 -14.88
N VAL A 175 12.31 7.76 -14.02
CA VAL A 175 11.50 6.59 -14.44
C VAL A 175 10.33 7.02 -15.34
N VAL A 176 9.66 8.13 -15.01
CA VAL A 176 8.51 8.64 -15.78
C VAL A 176 8.94 9.29 -17.10
N ALA A 177 10.16 9.81 -17.19
CA ALA A 177 10.69 10.35 -18.45
C ALA A 177 10.90 9.27 -19.52
N ASP A 178 11.13 8.01 -19.13
CA ASP A 178 11.26 6.89 -20.06
C ASP A 178 9.88 6.37 -20.48
N ARG A 179 9.57 6.50 -21.77
CA ARG A 179 8.25 6.09 -22.32
C ARG A 179 7.94 4.61 -22.14
N ASP A 180 8.94 3.73 -22.23
CA ASP A 180 8.69 2.30 -22.13
C ASP A 180 8.41 1.92 -20.67
N LEU A 181 9.12 2.53 -19.72
CA LEU A 181 8.86 2.36 -18.29
C LEU A 181 7.48 2.92 -17.91
N CYS A 182 7.10 4.06 -18.48
CA CYS A 182 5.78 4.68 -18.30
C CYS A 182 4.61 3.81 -18.74
N GLN A 183 4.82 2.96 -19.74
CA GLN A 183 3.80 2.05 -20.24
C GLN A 183 3.65 0.79 -19.39
N THR A 184 4.57 0.52 -18.46
CA THR A 184 4.54 -0.69 -17.63
C THR A 184 3.40 -0.67 -16.62
N LEU A 185 2.77 -1.84 -16.43
CA LEU A 185 1.74 -2.02 -15.40
C LEU A 185 2.28 -1.81 -13.98
N ALA A 186 3.57 -2.08 -13.75
CA ALA A 186 4.20 -1.90 -12.45
C ALA A 186 4.22 -0.41 -12.04
N LEU A 187 4.64 0.48 -12.95
CA LEU A 187 4.64 1.93 -12.68
C LEU A 187 3.22 2.49 -12.63
N GLN A 188 2.36 2.09 -13.56
CA GLN A 188 1.00 2.60 -13.63
C GLN A 188 0.15 2.19 -12.43
N GLY A 189 0.31 0.96 -11.93
CA GLY A 189 -0.31 0.51 -10.69
C GLY A 189 0.27 1.22 -9.46
N PHE A 190 1.57 1.49 -9.45
CA PHE A 190 2.19 2.28 -8.39
C PHE A 190 1.65 3.73 -8.33
N LEU A 191 1.42 4.35 -9.49
CA LEU A 191 0.87 5.70 -9.65
C LEU A 191 -0.67 5.76 -9.71
N GLU A 192 -1.38 4.63 -9.54
CA GLU A 192 -2.84 4.54 -9.61
C GLU A 192 -3.47 5.10 -10.91
N LEU A 193 -2.74 5.00 -12.03
CA LEU A 193 -3.19 5.49 -13.34
C LEU A 193 -4.29 4.62 -13.99
N GLY A 194 -4.70 3.52 -13.36
CA GLY A 194 -5.64 2.54 -13.94
C GLY A 194 -6.97 3.17 -14.37
N ALA A 195 -7.58 3.96 -13.49
CA ALA A 195 -8.85 4.64 -13.77
C ALA A 195 -8.72 5.68 -14.88
N LEU A 196 -7.59 6.38 -14.96
CA LEU A 196 -7.33 7.42 -15.98
C LEU A 196 -7.03 6.84 -17.35
N LEU A 197 -6.50 5.63 -17.41
CA LEU A 197 -6.13 4.95 -18.66
C LEU A 197 -7.28 4.13 -19.24
N GLY A 198 -8.51 4.32 -18.74
CA GLY A 198 -9.69 3.56 -19.18
C GLY A 198 -9.58 2.06 -18.88
N ARG A 199 -8.59 1.66 -18.07
CA ARG A 199 -8.47 0.30 -17.57
C ARG A 199 -9.35 0.22 -16.35
N THR A 200 -10.65 0.20 -16.61
CA THR A 200 -11.63 -0.24 -15.64
C THR A 200 -11.11 -1.57 -15.13
N ALA A 201 -10.80 -1.58 -13.84
CA ALA A 201 -10.32 -2.78 -13.21
C ALA A 201 -11.45 -3.82 -13.34
N SER A 202 -11.27 -4.83 -14.19
CA SER A 202 -11.76 -6.19 -13.89
C SER A 202 -11.03 -6.78 -12.67
N LEU A 203 -10.53 -5.95 -11.76
CA LEU A 203 -9.93 -6.28 -10.47
C LEU A 203 -10.45 -5.35 -9.37
N LEU A 204 -11.73 -4.95 -9.45
CA LEU A 204 -12.54 -4.99 -8.23
C LEU A 204 -12.70 -6.47 -7.88
N THR A 205 -11.73 -7.04 -7.18
CA THR A 205 -12.03 -8.05 -6.18
C THR A 205 -12.29 -7.30 -4.88
N PRO A 206 -13.55 -7.04 -4.50
CA PRO A 206 -13.91 -7.03 -3.11
C PRO A 206 -13.95 -8.50 -2.67
N GLY A 207 -12.89 -9.00 -2.03
CA GLY A 207 -12.91 -10.39 -1.60
C GLY A 207 -11.59 -11.00 -1.19
N THR A 208 -10.99 -10.49 -0.12
CA THR A 208 -10.24 -11.35 0.81
C THR A 208 -10.50 -10.86 2.23
N ASP A 209 -11.71 -11.21 2.71
CA ASP A 209 -12.11 -11.45 4.09
C ASP A 209 -13.62 -11.84 3.99
N VAL A 210 -14.18 -12.95 4.45
CA VAL A 210 -13.81 -14.04 5.36
C VAL A 210 -14.90 -15.14 5.23
N LEU A 211 -14.50 -16.43 5.36
CA LEU A 211 -15.26 -17.65 5.75
C LEU A 211 -16.50 -18.11 4.96
N ILE A 212 -16.44 -19.34 4.43
CA ILE A 212 -17.34 -20.43 4.88
C ILE A 212 -16.54 -21.72 5.07
N ASN A 213 -16.64 -22.19 6.30
CA ASN A 213 -16.26 -23.48 6.85
C ASN A 213 -17.17 -24.60 6.29
N THR A 214 -16.60 -25.68 5.77
CA THR A 214 -17.25 -27.00 5.82
C THR A 214 -16.20 -28.06 6.09
N GLY A 215 -16.31 -28.66 7.28
CA GLY A 215 -15.54 -29.84 7.61
C GLY A 215 -15.88 -31.00 6.68
N PHE A 216 -14.88 -31.86 6.46
CA PHE A 216 -15.14 -33.24 6.14
C PHE A 216 -14.16 -34.12 6.93
N SER A 217 -14.77 -35.00 7.70
CA SER A 217 -14.18 -36.03 8.55
C SER A 217 -13.73 -37.22 7.70
N GLU A 218 -12.95 -38.11 8.34
CA GLU A 218 -12.66 -39.50 7.94
C GLU A 218 -11.69 -39.70 6.76
N SER A 219 -10.84 -40.71 6.69
CA SER A 219 -10.22 -41.70 7.60
C SER A 219 -9.32 -42.56 6.69
N HIS A 220 -8.24 -43.15 7.24
CA HIS A 220 -7.53 -44.37 6.77
C HIS A 220 -7.19 -44.53 5.25
N THR A 221 -5.95 -44.83 4.86
CA THR A 221 -5.45 -46.23 4.80
C THR A 221 -4.01 -46.27 4.29
N ARG A 222 -3.20 -47.13 4.95
CA ARG A 222 -1.98 -47.87 4.51
C ARG A 222 -1.35 -47.55 3.13
N GLN A 223 -0.02 -47.42 3.12
CA GLN A 223 0.92 -48.55 2.98
C GLN A 223 2.27 -48.21 3.59
#